data_AF-A0A524HDV5-F1
#
_entry.id   AF-A0A524HDV5-F1
#
_cell.length_a   1.000
_cell.length_b   1.000
_cell.length_c   1.000
_cell.angle_alpha   90.00
_cell.angle_beta   90.00
_cell.angle_gamma   90.00
#
_symmetry.space_group_name_H-M   'P 1'
#
loop_
_entity.id
_entity.type
_entity.pdbx_description
1 polymer ?
#
loop_
_entity_poly.entity_id
_entity_poly.type
_entity_poly.pdbx_seq_one_letter_code
_entity_poly.pdbx_strand_id
1 'polypeptide(L)' 'VLFFDVPDEEILARLEKRRDIEGRADDDPKSVATRLVAYRKQTAPVLEWFRARGTVHHIEAVGSVEEIAERTRVLLGS' A
#
# COMPACT_ATOMS: atom_id res chain seq x y z
N VAL A 1 4.71 -12.69 4.39
CA VAL A 1 4.73 -11.24 4.06
C VAL A 1 3.34 -10.83 3.66
N LEU A 2 2.79 -9.75 4.23
CA LEU A 2 1.51 -9.18 3.79
C LEU A 2 1.79 -8.09 2.74
N PHE A 3 1.10 -8.17 1.61
CA PHE A 3 1.18 -7.17 0.54
C PHE A 3 -0.19 -6.58 0.30
N PHE A 4 -0.37 -5.32 0.71
CA PHE A 4 -1.58 -4.54 0.48
C PHE A 4 -1.47 -3.90 -0.91
N ASP A 5 -2.22 -4.44 -1.86
CA ASP A 5 -2.25 -3.97 -3.23
C ASP A 5 -3.27 -2.84 -3.34
N VAL A 6 -2.77 -1.65 -3.67
CA VAL A 6 -3.57 -0.43 -3.80
C VAL A 6 -3.16 0.25 -5.11
N PRO A 7 -4.10 0.58 -5.99
CA PRO A 7 -3.82 1.37 -7.19
C PRO A 7 -3.19 2.73 -6.85
N ASP A 8 -2.31 3.22 -7.72
CA ASP A 8 -1.63 4.51 -7.53
C ASP A 8 -2.62 5.66 -7.32
N GLU A 9 -3.72 5.68 -8.07
CA GLU A 9 -4.76 6.71 -7.97
C GLU A 9 -5.41 6.77 -6.58
N GLU A 10 -5.62 5.61 -5.96
CA GLU A 10 -6.22 5.50 -4.62
C GLU A 10 -5.20 5.91 -3.55
N ILE A 11 -3.91 5.57 -3.73
CA ILE A 11 -2.82 6.05 -2.86
C ILE A 11 -2.77 7.58 -2.90
N LEU A 12 -2.78 8.17 -4.09
CA LEU A 12 -2.72 9.62 -4.28
C LEU A 12 -3.91 10.31 -3.60
N ALA A 13 -5.13 9.83 -3.82
CA ALA A 13 -6.33 10.39 -3.20
C ALA A 13 -6.30 10.31 -1.67
N ARG A 14 -5.84 9.19 -1.10
CA ARG A 14 -5.70 9.02 0.37
C ARG A 14 -4.67 9.97 0.96
N LEU A 15 -3.53 10.16 0.29
CA LEU A 15 -2.47 11.04 0.76
C LEU A 15 -2.85 12.52 0.64
N GLU A 16 -3.57 12.90 -0.41
CA GLU A 16 -4.15 14.26 -0.52
C GLU A 16 -5.12 14.54 0.63
N LYS A 17 -6.06 13.62 0.88
CA LYS A 17 -7.00 13.75 2.01
C LYS A 17 -6.26 13.83 3.35
N ARG A 18 -5.19 13.06 3.53
CA ARG A 18 -4.38 13.09 4.75
C ARG A 18 -3.62 14.41 4.90
N ARG A 19 -3.04 14.96 3.83
CA ARG A 19 -2.41 16.28 3.82
C ARG A 19 -3.40 17.35 4.32
N ASP A 20 -4.63 17.31 3.84
CA ASP A 20 -5.64 18.32 4.14
C ASP A 20 -6.15 18.22 5.59
N ILE A 21 -6.25 17.01 6.15
CA ILE A 21 -6.73 16.78 7.54
C ILE A 21 -5.60 16.95 8.57
N GLU A 22 -4.41 16.43 8.28
CA GLU A 22 -3.31 16.31 9.24
C GLU A 22 -2.17 17.32 9.02
N GLY A 23 -2.19 18.07 7.90
CA GLY A 23 -1.16 19.07 7.59
C GLY A 23 0.22 18.49 7.26
N ARG A 24 0.27 17.23 6.80
CA ARG A 24 1.52 16.52 6.52
C ARG A 24 2.23 17.05 5.28
N ALA A 25 3.39 17.69 5.48
CA ALA A 25 4.19 18.28 4.40
C ALA A 25 4.77 17.25 3.41
N ASP A 26 4.95 15.99 3.82
CA ASP A 26 5.52 14.92 2.98
C ASP A 26 4.50 14.22 2.07
N ASP A 27 3.24 14.67 2.11
CA ASP A 27 2.15 14.22 1.26
C ASP A 27 1.90 15.19 0.07
N ASP A 28 2.84 16.11 -0.21
CA ASP A 28 2.79 16.89 -1.44
C ASP A 28 2.97 16.00 -2.70
N PRO A 29 2.34 16.32 -3.84
CA PRO A 29 2.34 15.45 -5.02
C PRO A 29 3.73 15.06 -5.53
N LYS A 30 4.73 15.95 -5.41
CA LYS A 30 6.10 15.69 -5.87
C LYS A 30 6.80 14.69 -4.95
N SER A 31 6.59 14.83 -3.64
CA SER A 31 7.08 13.86 -2.64
C SER A 31 6.43 12.49 -2.82
N VAL A 32 5.11 12.43 -3.06
CA VAL A 32 4.40 11.17 -3.30
C VAL A 32 4.92 10.47 -4.56
N ALA A 33 5.05 11.18 -5.68
CA ALA A 33 5.61 10.62 -6.91
C ALA A 33 7.02 10.06 -6.70
N THR A 34 7.87 10.79 -5.97
CA THR A 34 9.23 10.35 -5.62
C THR A 34 9.22 9.06 -4.79
N ARG A 35 8.31 8.98 -3.81
CA ARG A 35 8.14 7.78 -2.97
C ARG A 35 7.66 6.57 -3.76
N LEU A 36 6.71 6.75 -4.69
CA LEU A 36 6.25 5.67 -5.58
C LEU A 36 7.38 5.15 -6.48
N VAL A 37 8.20 6.05 -7.03
CA VAL A 37 9.39 5.66 -7.81
C VAL A 37 10.40 4.90 -6.94
N ALA A 38 10.66 5.36 -5.73
CA ALA A 38 11.56 4.68 -4.79
C ALA A 38 11.04 3.29 -4.42
N TYR A 39 9.74 3.15 -4.13
CA TYR A 39 9.08 1.87 -3.88
C TYR A 39 9.30 0.90 -5.05
N ARG A 40 9.05 1.33 -6.29
CA ARG A 40 9.25 0.49 -7.48
C ARG A 40 10.70 0.07 -7.69
N LYS A 41 11.65 0.96 -7.39
CA LYS A 41 13.08 0.69 -7.59
C LYS A 41 13.70 -0.17 -6.49
N GLN A 42 13.23 -0.03 -5.25
CA GLN A 42 13.92 -0.57 -4.07
C GLN A 42 13.10 -1.63 -3.34
N THR A 43 11.78 -1.45 -3.24
CA THR A 43 10.91 -2.34 -2.45
C THR A 43 10.28 -3.42 -3.31
N ALA A 44 9.84 -3.11 -4.53
CA ALA A 44 9.23 -4.09 -5.43
C ALA A 44 10.15 -5.30 -5.74
N PRO A 45 11.47 -5.15 -5.97
CA PRO A 45 12.36 -6.31 -6.17
C PRO A 45 12.45 -7.23 -4.94
N VAL A 46 12.37 -6.67 -3.74
CA VAL A 46 12.34 -7.46 -2.49
C VAL A 46 11.03 -8.23 -2.39
N LEU A 47 9.91 -7.62 -2.79
CA LEU A 47 8.62 -8.30 -2.85
C LEU A 47 8.64 -9.49 -3.84
N GLU A 48 9.24 -9.31 -5.02
CA GLU A 48 9.42 -10.40 -6.00
C GLU A 48 10.21 -11.58 -5.41
N TRP A 49 11.26 -11.31 -4.63
CA TRP A 49 12.02 -12.35 -3.93
C TRP A 49 11.16 -13.17 -2.96
N PHE A 50 10.22 -12.54 -2.25
CA PHE A 50 9.26 -13.27 -1.39
C PHE A 50 8.18 -13.97 -2.21
N ARG A 51 7.70 -13.37 -3.32
CA ARG A 51 6.69 -13.96 -4.23
C ARG A 51 7.20 -15.27 -4.82
N ALA A 52 8.45 -15.30 -5.28
CA ALA A 52 9.09 -16.49 -5.82
C ALA A 52 9.18 -17.66 -4.81
N ARG A 53 9.07 -17.39 -3.50
CA ARG A 53 9.05 -18.40 -2.43
C ARG A 53 7.65 -18.81 -2.00
N GLY A 54 6.60 -18.23 -2.57
CA GLY A 54 5.22 -18.47 -2.15
C GLY A 54 4.91 -17.96 -0.74
N THR A 55 5.67 -16.98 -0.24
CA THR A 55 5.53 -16.46 1.14
C THR A 55 4.85 -15.09 1.21
N VAL A 56 4.28 -14.65 0.09
CA VAL A 56 3.52 -13.40 0.00
C VAL A 56 2.04 -13.70 0.04
N HIS A 57 1.37 -13.04 0.97
CA HIS A 57 -0.07 -12.98 1.07
C HIS A 57 -0.54 -11.67 0.45
N HIS A 58 -1.22 -11.77 -0.68
CA HIS A 58 -1.78 -10.63 -1.40
C HIS A 58 -3.13 -10.24 -0.80
N ILE A 59 -3.33 -8.94 -0.56
CA ILE A 59 -4.54 -8.37 0.01
C ILE A 59 -4.95 -7.21 -0.89
N GLU A 60 -6.11 -7.32 -1.54
CA GLU A 60 -6.74 -6.17 -2.19
C GLU A 60 -7.11 -5.13 -1.14
N ALA A 61 -6.51 -3.94 -1.21
CA ALA A 61 -6.57 -2.92 -0.16
C ALA A 61 -7.35 -1.66 -0.59
N VAL A 62 -8.39 -1.87 -1.41
CA VAL A 62 -9.43 -0.91 -1.79
C VAL A 62 -10.72 -1.23 -1.04
N GLY A 63 -11.41 -0.21 -0.52
CA GLY A 63 -12.61 -0.37 0.32
C GLY A 63 -12.45 0.27 1.70
N SER A 64 -13.40 -0.01 2.59
CA SER A 64 -13.35 0.48 3.97
C SER A 64 -12.25 -0.22 4.78
N VAL A 65 -11.86 0.37 5.91
CA VAL A 65 -10.88 -0.24 6.82
C VAL A 65 -11.39 -1.58 7.34
N GLU A 66 -12.69 -1.69 7.61
CA GLU A 66 -13.35 -2.90 8.09
C GLU A 66 -13.31 -4.03 7.05
N GLU A 67 -13.60 -3.70 5.78
CA GLU A 67 -13.53 -4.68 4.69
C GLU A 67 -12.11 -5.21 4.49
N ILE A 68 -11.12 -4.32 4.51
CA ILE A 68 -9.70 -4.69 4.36
C ILE A 68 -9.22 -5.48 5.57
N ALA A 69 -9.64 -5.11 6.78
CA ALA A 69 -9.33 -5.84 8.00
C ALA A 69 -9.90 -7.26 7.96
N GLU A 70 -11.14 -7.43 7.50
CA GLU A 70 -11.75 -8.75 7.36
C GLU A 70 -11.03 -9.61 6.32
N ARG A 71 -10.69 -9.06 5.15
CA ARG A 71 -9.86 -9.79 4.15
C ARG A 71 -8.53 -10.24 4.74
N THR A 72 -7.90 -9.37 5.53
CA THR A 72 -6.63 -9.68 6.21
C THR A 72 -6.81 -10.80 7.22
N ARG A 73 -7.87 -10.74 8.02
CA ARG A 73 -8.19 -11.72 9.07
C ARG A 73 -8.45 -13.11 8.49
N VAL A 74 -9.31 -13.18 7.46
CA VAL A 74 -9.62 -14.41 6.70
C VAL A 74 -8.35 -15.02 6.11
N LEU A 75 -7.49 -14.20 5.52
CA LEU A 75 -6.25 -14.67 4.90
C LEU A 75 -5.25 -15.22 5.92
N LEU A 76 -5.26 -14.71 7.16
CA LEU A 76 -4.42 -15.20 8.26
C LEU A 76 -5.03 -16.40 9.00
N GLY A 77 -6.26 -16.79 8.68
CA GLY A 77 -6.97 -17.90 9.35
C GLY A 77 -7.39 -17.56 10.78
N SER A 78 -7.60 -16.28 11.08
CA SER A 78 -8.09 -15.79 12.38
C SER A 78 -9.48 -15.18 12.27
#